data_AF-Q9SKX1-F1
#
_entry.id   AF-Q9SKX1-F1
#
_cell.length_a   1.000
_cell.length_b   1.000
_cell.length_c   1.000
_cell.angle_alpha   90.00
_cell.angle_beta   90.00
_cell.angle_gamma   90.00
#
_symmetry.space_group_name_H-M   'P 1'
#
loop_
_entity.id
_entity.type
_entity.pdbx_description
1 polymer ?
#
loop_
_entity_poly.entity_id
_entity_poly.type
_entity_poly.pdbx_seq_one_letter_code
_entity_poly.pdbx_strand_id
1 'polypeptide(L)'
;MASADKLINTDVPEKDVFAFHFLQSLSNLRKQNPFDTPDQKNYRVRKIKKAAYVSMARAAGGSSRLWSRALLRRADKDDNKIVRFSRRKWKISSKRRRSNQRAPVVEEAAERLRNLVPGGGGMETSKLMEETAHYIKCLSMQVKVMQCLVDGLSPK
;
A
#
# COMPACT_ATOMS: atom_id res chain seq x y z
N MET A 1 -32.33 -22.66 16.02
CA MET A 1 -31.29 -21.62 16.14
C MET A 1 -30.12 -22.03 15.28
N ALA A 2 -30.03 -21.51 14.06
CA ALA A 2 -28.89 -21.75 13.18
C ALA A 2 -28.32 -20.38 12.82
N SER A 3 -27.06 -20.20 13.20
CA SER A 3 -26.25 -19.00 13.02
C SER A 3 -26.36 -18.51 11.59
N ALA A 4 -27.01 -17.37 11.40
CA ALA A 4 -26.85 -16.61 10.19
C ALA A 4 -25.40 -16.13 10.20
N ASP A 5 -24.52 -16.89 9.55
CA ASP A 5 -23.25 -16.39 9.04
C ASP A 5 -23.61 -15.23 8.13
N LYS A 6 -23.78 -14.08 8.76
CA LYS A 6 -23.89 -12.79 8.13
C LYS A 6 -22.61 -12.73 7.32
N LEU A 7 -22.74 -12.96 6.01
CA LEU A 7 -21.83 -12.45 5.00
C LEU A 7 -21.77 -10.95 5.24
N ILE A 8 -20.97 -10.56 6.24
CA ILE A 8 -20.64 -9.19 6.56
C ILE A 8 -20.05 -8.73 5.25
N ASN A 9 -20.73 -7.82 4.56
CA ASN A 9 -20.34 -7.27 3.27
C ASN A 9 -18.83 -7.00 3.29
N THR A 10 -18.01 -7.95 2.84
CA THR A 10 -16.57 -7.90 3.09
C THR A 10 -16.03 -7.04 1.98
N ASP A 11 -16.08 -5.73 2.23
CA ASP A 11 -15.42 -4.68 1.43
C ASP A 11 -13.91 -4.93 1.27
N VAL A 12 -13.37 -5.93 1.99
CA VAL A 12 -11.98 -6.37 1.97
C VAL A 12 -11.89 -7.72 1.26
N PRO A 13 -11.00 -7.87 0.27
CA PRO A 13 -10.74 -9.14 -0.39
C PRO A 13 -10.28 -10.23 0.61
N GLU A 14 -10.58 -11.48 0.30
CA GLU A 14 -10.24 -12.63 1.13
C GLU A 14 -8.73 -12.76 1.34
N LYS A 15 -8.34 -13.39 2.45
CA LYS A 15 -6.94 -13.63 2.84
C LYS A 15 -6.14 -14.27 1.69
N ASP A 16 -6.77 -15.19 0.96
CA ASP A 16 -6.12 -15.96 -0.09
C ASP A 16 -5.73 -15.10 -1.29
N VAL A 17 -6.52 -14.07 -1.60
CA VAL A 17 -6.18 -13.09 -2.65
C VAL A 17 -4.94 -12.28 -2.27
N PHE A 18 -4.85 -11.85 -1.02
CA PHE A 18 -3.66 -11.15 -0.50
C PHE A 18 -2.44 -12.06 -0.51
N ALA A 19 -2.59 -13.31 -0.05
CA ALA A 19 -1.51 -14.30 -0.04
C ALA A 19 -1.01 -14.60 -1.46
N PHE A 20 -1.92 -14.85 -2.40
CA PHE A 20 -1.60 -15.11 -3.80
C PHE A 20 -0.78 -13.96 -4.41
N HIS A 21 -1.26 -12.73 -4.32
CA HIS A 21 -0.54 -11.58 -4.88
C HIS A 21 0.78 -11.31 -4.16
N PHE A 22 0.86 -11.58 -2.86
CA PHE A 22 2.10 -11.40 -2.11
C PHE A 22 3.16 -12.41 -2.51
N LEU A 23 2.81 -13.69 -2.61
CA LEU A 23 3.69 -14.74 -3.10
C LEU A 23 4.12 -14.48 -4.56
N GLN A 24 3.19 -14.07 -5.42
CA GLN A 24 3.50 -13.66 -6.79
C GLN A 24 4.52 -12.50 -6.82
N SER A 25 4.35 -11.51 -5.94
CA SER A 25 5.26 -10.36 -5.85
C SER A 25 6.64 -10.74 -5.30
N LEU A 26 6.70 -11.65 -4.32
CA LEU A 26 7.97 -12.21 -3.82
C LEU A 26 8.69 -13.05 -4.87
N SER A 27 7.96 -13.87 -5.63
CA SER A 27 8.52 -14.65 -6.73
C SER A 27 9.15 -13.75 -7.80
N ASN A 28 8.45 -12.67 -8.18
CA ASN A 28 8.98 -11.68 -9.12
C ASN A 28 10.20 -10.95 -8.57
N LEU A 29 10.20 -10.60 -7.28
CA LEU A 29 11.34 -9.98 -6.63
C LEU A 29 12.58 -10.88 -6.64
N ARG A 30 12.40 -12.18 -6.34
CA ARG A 30 13.47 -13.18 -6.37
C ARG A 30 14.08 -13.33 -7.76
N LYS A 31 13.27 -13.30 -8.82
CA LYS A 31 13.76 -13.35 -10.21
C LYS A 31 14.62 -12.15 -10.59
N GLN A 32 14.33 -10.97 -10.05
CA GLN A 32 15.06 -9.75 -10.39
C GLN A 32 16.36 -9.57 -9.61
N ASN A 33 16.50 -10.17 -8.43
CA ASN A 33 17.67 -9.97 -7.56
C ASN A 33 17.99 -11.26 -6.77
N PRO A 34 18.95 -12.08 -7.22
CA PRO A 34 19.58 -13.09 -6.38
C PRO A 34 20.26 -12.39 -5.19
N PHE A 35 19.91 -12.76 -3.97
CA PHE A 35 20.29 -12.05 -2.75
C PHE A 35 21.65 -12.55 -2.21
N ASP A 36 22.76 -12.29 -2.91
CA ASP A 36 24.02 -12.97 -2.58
C ASP A 36 24.98 -12.19 -1.65
N THR A 37 24.64 -10.98 -1.17
CA THR A 37 25.57 -10.19 -0.32
C THR A 37 24.96 -9.58 0.95
N PRO A 38 25.67 -9.57 2.10
CA PRO A 38 25.16 -9.08 3.41
C PRO A 38 24.78 -7.59 3.45
N ASP A 39 25.51 -6.74 2.71
CA ASP A 39 25.28 -5.29 2.63
C ASP A 39 23.86 -4.96 2.10
N GLN A 40 23.26 -5.92 1.39
CA GLN A 40 21.93 -5.77 0.83
C GLN A 40 20.79 -6.07 1.81
N LYS A 41 21.02 -6.32 3.11
CA LYS A 41 19.93 -6.60 4.06
C LYS A 41 18.87 -5.49 4.07
N ASN A 42 19.29 -4.24 4.23
CA ASN A 42 18.38 -3.09 4.22
C ASN A 42 17.68 -2.91 2.87
N TYR A 43 18.39 -3.17 1.77
CA TYR A 43 17.85 -3.16 0.42
C TYR A 43 16.76 -4.23 0.24
N ARG A 44 17.02 -5.46 0.70
CA ARG A 44 16.07 -6.58 0.69
C ARG A 44 14.83 -6.29 1.50
N VAL A 45 14.96 -5.76 2.72
CA VAL A 45 13.82 -5.35 3.55
C VAL A 45 12.98 -4.28 2.84
N ARG A 46 13.60 -3.27 2.23
CA ARG A 46 12.90 -2.23 1.46
C ARG A 46 12.16 -2.81 0.26
N LYS A 47 12.76 -3.77 -0.45
CA LYS A 47 12.14 -4.45 -1.59
C LYS A 47 10.98 -5.35 -1.17
N ILE A 48 11.10 -6.10 -0.08
CA ILE A 48 10.02 -6.92 0.49
C ILE A 48 8.86 -6.01 0.93
N LYS A 49 9.15 -4.92 1.63
CA LYS A 49 8.15 -3.92 2.02
C LYS A 49 7.45 -3.33 0.79
N LYS A 50 8.19 -3.00 -0.27
CA LYS A 50 7.61 -2.55 -1.55
C LYS A 50 6.71 -3.64 -2.16
N ALA A 51 7.16 -4.88 -2.21
CA ALA A 51 6.40 -6.01 -2.73
C ALA A 51 5.09 -6.21 -1.94
N ALA A 52 5.12 -6.09 -0.61
CA ALA A 52 3.94 -6.15 0.25
C ALA A 52 2.94 -5.02 -0.06
N TYR A 53 3.39 -3.79 -0.27
CA TYR A 53 2.49 -2.70 -0.67
C TYR A 53 1.89 -2.91 -2.06
N VAL A 54 2.68 -3.40 -3.01
CA VAL A 54 2.21 -3.68 -4.38
C VAL A 54 1.20 -4.83 -4.39
N SER A 55 1.46 -5.91 -3.66
CA SER A 55 0.52 -7.03 -3.56
C SER A 55 -0.77 -6.62 -2.88
N MET A 56 -0.68 -5.87 -1.78
CA MET A 56 -1.83 -5.34 -1.06
C MET A 56 -2.69 -4.44 -1.93
N ALA A 57 -2.07 -3.56 -2.71
CA ALA A 57 -2.77 -2.67 -3.64
C ALA A 57 -3.50 -3.48 -4.74
N ARG A 58 -2.85 -4.50 -5.32
CA ARG A 58 -3.49 -5.37 -6.31
C ARG A 58 -4.67 -6.13 -5.72
N ALA A 59 -4.49 -6.73 -4.55
CA ALA A 59 -5.55 -7.46 -3.85
C ALA A 59 -6.75 -6.57 -3.57
N ALA A 60 -6.52 -5.33 -3.09
CA ALA A 60 -7.56 -4.33 -2.79
C ALA A 60 -8.37 -3.83 -4.00
N GLY A 61 -8.18 -4.37 -5.20
CA GLY A 61 -8.91 -4.00 -6.41
C GLY A 61 -8.17 -3.04 -7.35
N GLY A 62 -6.89 -2.75 -7.09
CA GLY A 62 -5.96 -2.10 -8.02
C GLY A 62 -6.36 -0.70 -8.53
N SER A 63 -7.28 -0.65 -9.48
CA SER A 63 -7.83 0.56 -10.11
C SER A 63 -9.10 1.09 -9.46
N SER A 64 -9.80 0.30 -8.64
CA SER A 64 -11.05 0.73 -7.99
C SER A 64 -10.81 1.67 -6.81
N ARG A 65 -9.74 1.44 -6.04
CA ARG A 65 -9.39 2.25 -4.85
C ARG A 65 -8.36 3.32 -5.16
N LEU A 66 -8.58 4.52 -4.65
CA LEU A 66 -7.69 5.66 -4.87
C LEU A 66 -6.33 5.43 -4.21
N TRP A 67 -6.32 4.89 -2.98
CA TRP A 67 -5.07 4.58 -2.29
C TRP A 67 -4.27 3.48 -2.98
N SER A 68 -4.96 2.47 -3.52
CA SER A 68 -4.33 1.38 -4.26
C SER A 68 -3.67 1.90 -5.53
N ARG A 69 -4.39 2.68 -6.34
CA ARG A 69 -3.83 3.37 -7.51
C ARG A 69 -2.64 4.25 -7.16
N ALA A 70 -2.67 4.90 -5.99
CA ALA A 70 -1.57 5.75 -5.55
C ALA A 70 -0.31 4.92 -5.22
N LEU A 71 -0.46 3.77 -4.56
CA LEU A 71 0.65 2.85 -4.29
C LEU A 71 1.24 2.27 -5.57
N LEU A 72 0.40 1.80 -6.50
CA LEU A 72 0.86 1.28 -7.79
C LEU A 72 1.60 2.35 -8.59
N ARG A 73 1.06 3.57 -8.68
CA ARG A 73 1.75 4.69 -9.34
C ARG A 73 3.07 5.07 -8.68
N ARG A 74 3.21 4.91 -7.36
CA ARG A 74 4.49 5.12 -6.66
C ARG A 74 5.47 4.01 -7.02
N ALA A 75 5.03 2.76 -7.04
CA ALA A 75 5.85 1.61 -7.41
C ALA A 75 6.38 1.71 -8.86
N ASP A 76 5.51 2.04 -9.82
CA ASP A 76 5.86 2.21 -11.23
C ASP A 76 6.85 3.35 -11.45
N LYS A 77 6.73 4.44 -10.69
CA LYS A 77 7.67 5.56 -10.75
C LYS A 77 9.05 5.13 -10.26
N ASP A 78 9.10 4.36 -9.19
CA ASP A 78 10.37 3.87 -8.63
C ASP A 78 11.07 2.87 -9.55
N ASP A 79 10.32 1.99 -10.22
CA ASP A 79 10.91 1.04 -11.18
C ASP A 79 11.37 1.75 -12.46
N ASN A 80 10.63 2.76 -12.92
CA ASN A 80 11.00 3.58 -14.06
C ASN A 80 12.10 4.61 -13.79
N LYS A 81 12.53 4.84 -12.54
CA LYS A 81 13.63 5.79 -12.28
C LYS A 81 14.87 5.39 -13.08
N ILE A 82 15.17 4.09 -13.16
CA ILE A 82 16.28 3.55 -13.95
C ILE A 82 16.17 3.96 -15.43
N VAL A 83 14.97 3.93 -16.01
CA VAL A 83 14.73 4.26 -17.43
C VAL A 83 14.58 5.77 -17.66
N ARG A 84 14.14 6.54 -16.66
CA ARG A 84 13.76 7.95 -16.79
C ARG A 84 14.78 8.96 -16.25
N PHE A 85 15.89 8.54 -15.65
CA PHE A 85 17.01 9.45 -15.37
C PHE A 85 17.41 10.26 -16.61
N SER A 86 17.13 9.74 -17.80
CA SER A 86 17.39 10.41 -19.08
C SER A 86 16.33 11.41 -19.55
N ARG A 87 15.13 11.55 -18.96
CA ARG A 87 14.07 12.33 -19.66
C ARG A 87 13.09 13.25 -18.94
N ARG A 88 13.16 13.52 -17.62
CA ARG A 88 12.29 14.58 -17.05
C ARG A 88 12.96 15.45 -16.01
N LYS A 89 13.32 16.67 -16.44
CA LYS A 89 13.32 17.87 -15.60
C LYS A 89 12.13 17.79 -14.65
N TRP A 90 12.42 17.66 -13.37
CA TRP A 90 11.44 17.69 -12.30
C TRP A 90 10.77 19.06 -12.34
N LYS A 91 9.62 19.19 -13.01
CA LYS A 91 8.70 20.30 -12.72
C LYS A 91 8.18 19.99 -11.33
N ILE A 92 8.77 20.66 -10.33
CA ILE A 92 8.27 20.69 -8.97
C ILE A 92 6.90 21.32 -9.11
N SER A 93 5.85 20.50 -9.28
CA SER A 93 4.50 21.04 -9.27
C SER A 93 4.34 21.61 -7.87
N SER A 94 4.23 22.92 -7.83
CA SER A 94 4.06 23.73 -6.64
C SER A 94 3.26 22.95 -5.62
N LYS A 95 3.93 22.64 -4.50
CA LYS A 95 3.28 22.30 -3.25
C LYS A 95 2.27 23.41 -3.06
N ARG A 96 1.00 23.16 -3.38
CA ARG A 96 -0.10 24.08 -3.05
C ARG A 96 0.00 24.19 -1.54
N ARG A 97 0.69 25.24 -1.08
CA ARG A 97 0.66 25.70 0.30
C ARG A 97 -0.81 26.05 0.49
N ARG A 98 -1.60 25.07 0.93
CA ARG A 98 -2.92 25.37 1.46
C ARG A 98 -2.62 26.30 2.62
N SER A 99 -3.12 27.52 2.45
CA SER A 99 -2.96 28.63 3.36
C SER A 99 -3.19 28.13 4.79
N ASN A 100 -2.26 28.44 5.69
CA ASN A 100 -2.43 28.27 7.13
C ASN A 100 -3.57 29.19 7.57
N GLN A 101 -4.82 28.84 7.29
CA GLN A 101 -5.92 29.31 8.07
C GLN A 101 -6.14 28.27 9.15
N ARG A 102 -6.15 28.71 10.42
CA ARG A 102 -6.48 27.90 11.59
C ARG A 102 -7.78 27.17 11.31
N ALA A 103 -7.67 25.97 10.78
CA ALA A 103 -8.82 25.16 10.46
C ALA A 103 -9.33 24.57 11.78
N PRO A 104 -10.65 24.42 11.95
CA PRO A 104 -11.21 23.78 13.14
C PRO A 104 -10.53 22.41 13.35
N VAL A 105 -10.41 21.94 14.61
CA VAL A 105 -9.67 20.73 15.01
C VAL A 105 -9.96 19.51 14.11
N VAL A 106 -11.19 19.40 13.62
CA VAL A 106 -11.63 18.34 12.68
C VAL A 106 -10.88 18.39 11.34
N GLU A 107 -10.66 19.58 10.79
CA GLU A 107 -9.91 19.75 9.54
C GLU A 107 -8.43 19.44 9.73
N GLU A 108 -7.82 19.79 10.86
CA GLU A 108 -6.43 19.42 11.12
C GLU A 108 -6.25 17.90 11.18
N ALA A 109 -7.18 17.20 11.85
CA ALA A 109 -7.19 15.74 11.88
C ALA A 109 -7.36 15.14 10.47
N ALA A 110 -8.28 15.70 9.67
CA ALA A 110 -8.46 15.29 8.29
C ALA A 110 -7.20 15.53 7.45
N GLU A 111 -6.53 16.68 7.60
CA GLU A 111 -5.29 16.98 6.91
C GLU A 111 -4.15 16.02 7.28
N ARG A 112 -4.00 15.68 8.56
CA ARG A 112 -3.06 14.65 9.01
C ARG A 112 -3.38 13.32 8.33
N LEU A 113 -4.64 12.93 8.26
CA LEU A 113 -5.07 11.69 7.62
C LEU A 113 -4.81 11.67 6.10
N ARG A 114 -4.99 12.81 5.41
CA ARG A 114 -4.64 12.99 3.98
C ARG A 114 -3.16 12.73 3.69
N ASN A 115 -2.28 12.97 4.67
CA ASN A 115 -0.84 12.71 4.55
C ASN A 115 -0.46 11.26 4.85
N LEU A 116 -1.27 10.54 5.65
CA LEU A 116 -1.03 9.15 6.02
C LEU A 116 -1.55 8.17 4.96
N VAL A 117 -2.73 8.41 4.42
CA VAL A 117 -3.35 7.54 3.42
C VAL A 117 -2.70 7.79 2.06
N PRO A 118 -2.22 6.74 1.36
CA PRO A 118 -1.70 6.90 0.01
C PRO A 118 -2.74 7.57 -0.90
N GLY A 119 -2.36 8.65 -1.58
CA GLY A 119 -3.28 9.40 -2.45
C GLY A 119 -4.29 10.29 -1.73
N GLY A 120 -4.22 10.42 -0.39
CA GLY A 120 -5.16 11.24 0.40
C GLY A 120 -5.07 12.74 0.14
N GLY A 121 -3.96 13.23 -0.43
CA GLY A 121 -3.72 14.64 -0.73
C GLY A 121 -4.67 15.18 -1.81
N GLY A 122 -5.87 15.59 -1.39
CA GLY A 122 -6.91 16.11 -2.28
C GLY A 122 -8.26 15.40 -2.16
N MET A 123 -8.35 14.33 -1.37
CA MET A 123 -9.64 13.69 -1.09
C MET A 123 -10.52 14.59 -0.22
N GLU A 124 -11.82 14.62 -0.54
CA GLU A 124 -12.86 15.12 0.36
C GLU A 124 -12.88 14.28 1.65
N THR A 125 -13.34 14.87 2.76
CA THR A 125 -13.29 14.23 4.08
C THR A 125 -14.06 12.90 4.12
N SER A 126 -15.26 12.85 3.56
CA SER A 126 -16.06 11.60 3.50
C SER A 126 -15.32 10.49 2.76
N LYS A 127 -14.87 10.76 1.53
CA LYS A 127 -14.13 9.77 0.74
C LYS A 127 -12.81 9.35 1.38
N LEU A 128 -12.11 10.29 2.02
CA LEU A 128 -10.90 10.00 2.77
C LEU A 128 -11.16 8.99 3.89
N MET A 129 -12.26 9.14 4.63
CA MET A 129 -12.60 8.21 5.71
C MET A 129 -12.92 6.81 5.18
N GLU A 130 -13.68 6.69 4.09
CA GLU A 130 -13.94 5.41 3.42
C GLU A 130 -12.64 4.72 2.98
N GLU A 131 -11.78 5.45 2.25
CA GLU A 131 -10.50 4.93 1.76
C GLU A 131 -9.56 4.59 2.92
N THR A 132 -9.59 5.36 4.01
CA THR A 132 -8.82 5.08 5.23
C THR A 132 -9.26 3.77 5.87
N ALA A 133 -10.55 3.60 6.11
CA ALA A 133 -11.08 2.40 6.74
C ALA A 133 -10.74 1.16 5.92
N HIS A 134 -10.90 1.24 4.59
CA HIS A 134 -10.51 0.17 3.68
C HIS A 134 -8.98 -0.07 3.71
N TYR A 135 -8.16 0.99 3.72
CA TYR A 135 -6.71 0.88 3.79
C TYR A 135 -6.23 0.20 5.07
N ILE A 136 -6.79 0.56 6.24
CA ILE A 136 -6.48 -0.06 7.53
C ILE A 136 -6.79 -1.56 7.48
N LYS A 137 -7.99 -1.94 7.00
CA LYS A 137 -8.36 -3.36 6.90
C LYS A 137 -7.41 -4.14 6.00
N CYS A 138 -7.03 -3.56 4.86
CA CYS A 138 -6.07 -4.19 3.95
C CYS A 138 -4.67 -4.31 4.56
N LEU A 139 -4.21 -3.31 5.32
CA LEU A 139 -2.96 -3.36 6.05
C LEU A 139 -2.96 -4.51 7.07
N SER A 140 -4.02 -4.61 7.89
CA SER A 140 -4.17 -5.68 8.85
C SER A 140 -4.14 -7.06 8.18
N MET A 141 -4.81 -7.21 7.03
CA MET A 141 -4.80 -8.45 6.26
C MET A 141 -3.40 -8.77 5.72
N GLN A 142 -2.71 -7.79 5.12
CA GLN A 142 -1.37 -7.98 4.58
C GLN A 142 -0.36 -8.36 5.69
N VAL A 143 -0.48 -7.76 6.88
CA VAL A 143 0.34 -8.13 8.05
C VAL A 143 0.04 -9.56 8.48
N LYS A 144 -1.24 -9.95 8.57
CA LYS A 144 -1.64 -11.32 8.93
C LYS A 144 -1.10 -12.35 7.94
N VAL A 145 -1.19 -12.08 6.65
CA VAL A 145 -0.61 -12.94 5.60
C VAL A 145 0.90 -13.09 5.78
N MET A 146 1.61 -11.98 6.03
CA MET A 146 3.06 -12.02 6.27
C MET A 146 3.42 -12.83 7.51
N GLN A 147 2.69 -12.65 8.62
CA GLN A 147 2.88 -13.43 9.85
C GLN A 147 2.66 -14.92 9.59
N CYS A 148 1.53 -15.31 8.98
CA CYS A 148 1.28 -16.72 8.66
C CYS A 148 2.40 -17.35 7.81
N LEU A 149 2.99 -16.60 6.89
CA LEU A 149 4.13 -17.09 6.11
C LEU A 149 5.41 -17.23 6.93
N VAL A 150 5.67 -16.30 7.86
CA VAL A 150 6.83 -16.43 8.77
C VAL A 150 6.64 -17.61 9.70
N ASP A 151 5.46 -17.76 10.30
CA ASP A 151 5.15 -18.84 11.24
C ASP A 151 5.23 -20.21 10.56
N GLY A 152 4.76 -20.32 9.32
CA GLY A 152 4.83 -21.56 8.54
C GLY A 152 6.23 -21.90 8.00
N LEU A 153 7.13 -20.92 7.93
CA LEU A 153 8.51 -21.11 7.46
C LEU A 153 9.54 -21.13 8.59
N SER A 154 9.14 -20.75 9.81
CA SER A 154 10.01 -20.82 10.98
C SER A 154 10.28 -22.28 11.32
N PRO A 155 11.54 -22.69 11.54
CA PRO A 155 11.82 -24.01 12.06
C PRO A 155 11.11 -24.18 13.42
N LYS A 156 10.53 -25.37 13.62
CA LYS A 156 9.98 -25.79 14.91
C LYS A 156 11.09 -26.18 15.86
#